data_AF-A0A0P7BIE6-F1
#
_entry.id   AF-A0A0P7BIE6-F1
#
_cell.length_a   1.000
_cell.length_b   1.000
_cell.length_c   1.000
_cell.angle_alpha   90.00
_cell.angle_beta   90.00
_cell.angle_gamma   90.00
#
_symmetry.space_group_name_H-M   'P 1'
#
loop_
_entity.id
_entity.type
_entity.pdbx_description
1 polymer ?
#
loop_
_entity_poly.entity_id
_entity_poly.type
_entity_poly.pdbx_seq_one_letter_code
_entity_poly.pdbx_strand_id
1 'polypeptide(L)'
;MSRFIDSVPAPANPLPKQVIVLSLGRNGTVGLWKALKVLGYKAYHMTDTIGSVAHMNMFREALEPRSFGKGEPWTRHEFDKWLGDYNALTDIPGYLAEELFAAYPEAIFILTTRDEDAWCRSVKNTFQPVGIALKRFPLAQLRHINSWTRAFSDMADALCAHLWGPWAPQDNEGLEHARQLYRRHNADVVKLVPAEKLLVVKLEDGLSWDTICPFLGKPVPDVPYPRGNDPKQYMKTTYNHIYQANATSAMTALMVLAPALGIVIWYLTASGAAKASA
;
A
#
# COMPACT_ATOMS: atom_id res chain seq x y z
N MET A 1 -14.45 -0.32 19.47
CA MET A 1 -13.17 -1.05 19.51
C MET A 1 -12.06 -0.02 19.53
N SER A 2 -11.00 -0.22 20.33
CA SER A 2 -9.81 0.65 20.31
C SER A 2 -9.10 0.55 18.95
N ARG A 3 -8.44 1.62 18.49
CA ARG A 3 -7.67 1.60 17.23
C ARG A 3 -6.44 0.70 17.42
N PHE A 4 -5.99 0.03 16.37
CA PHE A 4 -4.75 -0.75 16.38
C PHE A 4 -3.56 0.14 16.75
N ILE A 5 -3.48 1.36 16.23
CA ILE A 5 -2.41 2.33 16.54
C ILE A 5 -2.28 2.64 18.04
N ASP A 6 -3.36 2.53 18.81
CA ASP A 6 -3.34 2.76 20.26
C ASP A 6 -2.59 1.65 21.00
N SER A 7 -2.51 0.45 20.41
CA SER A 7 -1.73 -0.68 20.94
C SER A 7 -0.25 -0.65 20.55
N VAL A 8 0.13 0.19 19.58
CA VAL A 8 1.52 0.32 19.14
C VAL A 8 2.27 1.23 20.13
N PRO A 9 3.40 0.78 20.70
CA PRO A 9 4.17 1.60 21.61
C PRO A 9 4.74 2.82 20.88
N ALA A 10 4.80 3.96 21.57
CA ALA A 10 5.47 5.13 21.03
C ALA A 10 6.98 4.84 20.87
N PRO A 11 7.60 5.25 19.76
CA PRO A 11 9.04 5.13 19.60
C PRO A 11 9.74 6.04 20.61
N ALA A 12 10.83 5.56 21.22
CA ALA A 12 11.61 6.36 22.15
C ALA A 12 12.23 7.60 21.48
N ASN A 13 12.67 7.46 20.22
CA ASN A 13 13.30 8.52 19.44
C ASN A 13 12.89 8.40 17.96
N PRO A 14 11.71 8.92 17.55
CA PRO A 14 11.34 8.92 16.14
C PRO A 14 12.34 9.77 15.34
N LEU A 15 12.78 9.26 14.20
CA LEU A 15 13.64 10.02 13.29
C LEU A 15 12.88 11.24 12.75
N PRO A 16 13.53 12.42 12.71
CA PRO A 16 12.92 13.60 12.10
C PRO A 16 12.65 13.34 10.61
N LYS A 17 11.45 13.71 10.15
CA LYS A 17 11.07 13.54 8.74
C LYS A 17 11.73 14.63 7.93
N GLN A 18 12.66 14.23 7.08
CA GLN A 18 13.44 15.14 6.25
C GLN A 18 12.79 15.30 4.88
N VAL A 19 12.39 14.20 4.24
CA VAL A 19 11.84 14.22 2.88
C VAL A 19 10.50 13.48 2.85
N ILE A 20 9.44 14.11 2.35
CA ILE A 20 8.13 13.48 2.22
C ILE A 20 7.64 13.59 0.78
N VAL A 21 7.46 12.44 0.13
CA VAL A 21 6.91 12.38 -1.21
C VAL A 21 5.39 12.28 -1.12
N LEU A 22 4.71 13.36 -1.46
CA LEU A 22 3.24 13.50 -1.40
C LEU A 22 2.55 13.02 -2.69
N SER A 23 3.22 12.15 -3.45
CA SER A 23 2.68 11.61 -4.69
C SER A 23 1.81 10.41 -4.42
N LEU A 24 0.66 10.31 -5.10
CA LEU A 24 -0.09 9.07 -5.10
C LEU A 24 0.75 7.93 -5.68
N GLY A 25 0.41 6.70 -5.29
CA GLY A 25 1.04 5.53 -5.85
C GLY A 25 0.95 5.49 -7.38
N ARG A 26 1.88 4.75 -8.00
CA ARG A 26 2.01 4.62 -9.47
C ARG A 26 2.58 5.85 -10.20
N ASN A 27 3.07 6.85 -9.46
CA ASN A 27 3.81 8.00 -9.97
C ASN A 27 5.32 7.87 -9.80
N GLY A 28 5.93 6.76 -10.25
CA GLY A 28 7.39 6.63 -10.20
C GLY A 28 7.99 6.51 -8.79
N THR A 29 7.15 6.27 -7.78
CA THR A 29 7.49 6.21 -6.35
C THR A 29 8.61 5.23 -6.01
N VAL A 30 8.71 4.10 -6.71
CA VAL A 30 9.78 3.10 -6.52
C VAL A 30 11.16 3.63 -6.92
N GLY A 31 11.24 4.37 -8.03
CA GLY A 31 12.51 4.96 -8.49
C GLY A 31 13.00 5.97 -7.46
N LEU A 32 12.09 6.84 -7.01
CA LEU A 32 12.39 7.84 -5.99
C LEU A 32 12.75 7.21 -4.62
N TRP A 33 12.05 6.15 -4.20
CA TRP A 33 12.39 5.40 -2.99
C TRP A 33 13.81 4.83 -3.05
N LYS A 34 14.19 4.20 -4.17
CA LYS A 34 15.57 3.70 -4.37
C LYS A 34 16.58 4.85 -4.39
N ALA A 35 16.23 5.95 -5.04
CA ALA A 35 17.11 7.12 -5.13
C ALA A 35 17.40 7.72 -3.76
N LEU A 36 16.36 7.88 -2.93
CA LEU A 36 16.50 8.36 -1.56
C LEU A 36 17.37 7.42 -0.71
N LYS A 37 17.27 6.10 -0.90
CA LYS A 37 18.18 5.15 -0.23
C LYS A 37 19.65 5.36 -0.63
N VAL A 38 19.93 5.58 -1.92
CA VAL A 38 21.29 5.89 -2.41
C VAL A 38 21.81 7.19 -1.80
N LEU A 39 20.95 8.19 -1.60
CA LEU A 39 21.30 9.46 -0.94
C LEU A 39 21.45 9.36 0.59
N GLY A 40 21.35 8.15 1.16
CA GLY A 40 21.56 7.87 2.58
C GLY A 40 20.32 8.03 3.46
N TYR A 41 19.13 8.18 2.88
CA TYR A 41 17.89 8.23 3.66
C TYR A 41 17.40 6.81 4.03
N LYS A 42 16.81 6.69 5.23
CA LYS A 42 15.97 5.56 5.59
C LYS A 42 14.58 5.80 5.01
N ALA A 43 14.41 5.36 3.76
CA ALA A 43 13.19 5.62 2.98
C ALA A 43 12.13 4.53 3.14
N TYR A 44 10.91 4.93 3.47
CA TYR A 44 9.70 4.10 3.56
C TYR A 44 8.99 3.99 2.21
N HIS A 45 8.40 2.82 1.90
CA HIS A 45 7.61 2.58 0.70
C HIS A 45 6.56 1.47 0.94
N MET A 46 5.64 1.24 -0.01
CA MET A 46 4.65 0.14 0.05
C MET A 46 5.27 -1.24 0.32
N THR A 47 6.51 -1.45 -0.11
CA THR A 47 7.26 -2.68 0.18
C THR A 47 7.42 -2.92 1.68
N ASP A 48 7.64 -1.86 2.45
CA ASP A 48 7.75 -1.91 3.90
C ASP A 48 6.37 -2.14 4.54
N THR A 49 5.31 -1.57 3.95
CA THR A 49 3.91 -1.84 4.37
C THR A 49 3.54 -3.31 4.19
N ILE A 50 3.73 -3.88 3.01
CA ILE A 50 3.35 -5.28 2.70
C ILE A 50 4.19 -6.29 3.51
N GLY A 51 5.41 -5.91 3.90
CA GLY A 51 6.29 -6.72 4.74
C GLY A 51 5.87 -6.82 6.21
N SER A 52 4.88 -6.05 6.67
CA SER A 52 4.50 -5.96 8.08
C SER A 52 2.98 -5.91 8.28
N VAL A 53 2.42 -6.89 9.00
CA VAL A 53 0.99 -6.89 9.38
C VAL A 53 0.62 -5.63 10.15
N ALA A 54 1.51 -5.16 11.03
CA ALA A 54 1.29 -3.94 11.79
C ALA A 54 1.20 -2.73 10.86
N HIS A 55 2.08 -2.61 9.87
CA HIS A 55 2.07 -1.49 8.93
C HIS A 55 0.85 -1.52 8.01
N MET A 56 0.40 -2.70 7.58
CA MET A 56 -0.85 -2.82 6.81
C MET A 56 -2.06 -2.36 7.62
N ASN A 57 -2.15 -2.75 8.89
CA ASN A 57 -3.22 -2.29 9.79
C ASN A 57 -3.15 -0.78 10.04
N MET A 58 -1.96 -0.25 10.30
CA MET A 58 -1.74 1.19 10.51
C MET A 58 -2.12 2.01 9.28
N PHE A 59 -1.69 1.59 8.08
CA PHE A 59 -2.09 2.28 6.86
C PHE A 59 -3.60 2.21 6.62
N ARG A 60 -4.23 1.04 6.81
CA ARG A 60 -5.69 0.90 6.73
C ARG A 60 -6.37 1.92 7.63
N GLU A 61 -6.02 1.96 8.91
CA GLU A 61 -6.64 2.87 9.89
C GLU A 61 -6.41 4.34 9.57
N ALA A 62 -5.21 4.70 9.11
CA ALA A 62 -4.91 6.08 8.70
C ALA A 62 -5.77 6.54 7.51
N LEU A 63 -6.14 5.61 6.63
CA LEU A 63 -6.92 5.90 5.42
C LEU A 63 -8.45 5.80 5.64
N GLU A 64 -8.91 5.20 6.76
CA GLU A 64 -10.33 5.02 7.06
C GLU A 64 -11.15 6.33 7.06
N PRO A 65 -10.66 7.48 7.59
CA PRO A 65 -11.38 8.75 7.53
C PRO A 65 -11.67 9.17 6.08
N ARG A 66 -10.69 9.01 5.18
CA ARG A 66 -10.82 9.37 3.76
C ARG A 66 -11.59 8.33 2.93
N SER A 67 -11.54 7.07 3.32
CA SER A 67 -12.15 5.96 2.56
C SER A 67 -13.61 5.74 2.93
N PHE A 68 -13.95 5.92 4.21
CA PHE A 68 -15.23 5.50 4.78
C PHE A 68 -15.89 6.56 5.66
N GLY A 69 -15.26 7.73 5.85
CA GLY A 69 -15.77 8.76 6.78
C GLY A 69 -15.77 8.29 8.23
N LYS A 70 -14.85 7.40 8.60
CA LYS A 70 -14.76 6.79 9.94
C LYS A 70 -13.45 7.12 10.61
N GLY A 71 -13.54 7.55 11.86
CA GLY A 71 -12.36 7.93 12.66
C GLY A 71 -11.89 9.35 12.36
N GLU A 72 -10.85 9.75 13.10
CA GLU A 72 -10.27 11.08 13.00
C GLU A 72 -8.96 11.06 12.18
N PRO A 73 -8.63 12.16 11.47
CA PRO A 73 -7.33 12.32 10.82
C PRO A 73 -6.17 12.10 11.80
N TRP A 74 -5.12 11.44 11.32
CA TRP A 74 -3.95 11.16 12.14
C TRP A 74 -3.11 12.41 12.39
N THR A 75 -2.50 12.47 13.57
CA THR A 75 -1.58 13.54 13.95
C THR A 75 -0.14 13.04 13.91
N ARG A 76 0.82 13.93 14.19
CA ARG A 76 2.25 13.56 14.36
C ARG A 76 2.42 12.38 15.33
N HIS A 77 1.61 12.28 16.38
CA HIS A 77 1.73 11.20 17.37
C HIS A 77 1.51 9.81 16.75
N GLU A 78 0.44 9.64 15.98
CA GLU A 78 0.17 8.38 15.25
C GLU A 78 1.21 8.13 14.15
N PHE A 79 1.62 9.16 13.41
CA PHE A 79 2.64 9.01 12.37
C PHE A 79 4.00 8.65 12.93
N ASP A 80 4.40 9.16 14.09
CA ASP A 80 5.66 8.78 14.72
C ASP A 80 5.63 7.31 15.15
N LYS A 81 4.51 6.80 15.66
CA LYS A 81 4.33 5.37 15.93
C LYS A 81 4.47 4.48 14.69
N TRP A 82 3.91 4.90 13.56
CA TRP A 82 3.97 4.11 12.32
C TRP A 82 5.31 4.25 11.58
N LEU A 83 5.81 5.47 11.45
CA LEU A 83 6.89 5.85 10.54
C LEU A 83 8.15 6.32 11.26
N GLY A 84 8.21 6.16 12.58
CA GLY A 84 9.30 6.60 13.46
C GLY A 84 10.70 6.21 12.98
N ASP A 85 10.87 5.02 12.42
CA ASP A 85 12.18 4.51 11.98
C ASP A 85 12.68 5.07 10.64
N TYR A 86 11.89 5.92 9.99
CA TYR A 86 12.13 6.43 8.65
C TYR A 86 12.24 7.95 8.66
N ASN A 87 13.20 8.50 7.92
CA ASN A 87 13.38 9.94 7.73
C ASN A 87 13.01 10.41 6.31
N ALA A 88 12.68 9.47 5.42
CA ALA A 88 12.10 9.76 4.12
C ALA A 88 10.87 8.90 3.86
N LEU A 89 9.77 9.50 3.37
CA LEU A 89 8.49 8.81 3.18
C LEU A 89 8.08 8.82 1.70
N THR A 90 7.66 7.67 1.16
CA THR A 90 7.20 7.57 -0.23
C THR A 90 6.01 6.64 -0.41
N ASP A 91 5.25 6.85 -1.49
CA ASP A 91 4.14 6.00 -1.92
C ASP A 91 2.94 6.06 -0.96
N ILE A 92 2.78 5.09 -0.08
CA ILE A 92 1.57 4.89 0.72
C ILE A 92 1.22 6.03 1.69
N PRO A 93 2.18 6.61 2.42
CA PRO A 93 1.89 7.80 3.22
C PRO A 93 1.41 8.99 2.36
N GLY A 94 1.78 9.05 1.07
CA GLY A 94 1.43 10.14 0.17
C GLY A 94 -0.07 10.35 -0.05
N TYR A 95 -0.92 9.37 0.28
CA TYR A 95 -2.39 9.50 0.27
C TYR A 95 -2.94 10.36 1.42
N LEU A 96 -2.10 10.71 2.40
CA LEU A 96 -2.45 11.45 3.61
C LEU A 96 -1.77 12.84 3.60
N ALA A 97 -1.81 13.52 2.46
CA ALA A 97 -0.93 14.66 2.23
C ALA A 97 -1.20 15.85 3.16
N GLU A 98 -2.46 16.13 3.46
CA GLU A 98 -2.86 17.20 4.38
C GLU A 98 -2.37 16.89 5.80
N GLU A 99 -2.60 15.66 6.26
CA GLU A 99 -2.22 15.19 7.58
C GLU A 99 -0.70 15.14 7.74
N LEU A 100 0.03 14.69 6.71
CA LEU A 100 1.49 14.65 6.73
C LEU A 100 2.13 16.04 6.72
N PHE A 101 1.58 16.98 5.95
CA PHE A 101 2.07 18.36 5.97
C PHE A 101 1.79 19.02 7.33
N ALA A 102 0.58 18.87 7.86
CA ALA A 102 0.23 19.37 9.18
C ALA A 102 1.09 18.73 10.29
N ALA A 103 1.35 17.44 10.17
CA ALA A 103 2.21 16.71 11.10
C ALA A 103 3.65 17.18 10.99
N TYR A 104 4.23 17.28 9.80
CA TYR A 104 5.66 17.51 9.54
C TYR A 104 5.95 18.74 8.66
N PRO A 105 5.54 19.96 9.04
CA PRO A 105 5.70 21.15 8.21
C PRO A 105 7.17 21.55 7.99
N GLU A 106 8.10 21.00 8.77
CA GLU A 106 9.55 21.19 8.65
C GLU A 106 10.21 20.39 7.53
N ALA A 107 9.55 19.35 7.01
CA ALA A 107 10.10 18.53 5.95
C ALA A 107 10.18 19.29 4.62
N ILE A 108 10.99 18.79 3.69
CA ILE A 108 10.89 19.13 2.27
C ILE A 108 10.04 18.10 1.54
N PHE A 109 9.31 18.55 0.55
CA PHE A 109 8.26 17.77 -0.11
C PHE A 109 8.55 17.59 -1.60
N ILE A 110 8.17 16.43 -2.13
CA ILE A 110 8.26 16.13 -3.55
C ILE A 110 6.89 15.65 -4.05
N LEU A 111 6.41 16.25 -5.13
CA LEU A 111 5.23 15.82 -5.87
C LEU A 111 5.64 15.41 -7.29
N THR A 112 5.62 14.10 -7.53
CA THR A 112 5.70 13.53 -8.88
C THR A 112 4.32 13.40 -9.48
N THR A 113 4.16 13.88 -10.71
CA THR A 113 2.94 13.77 -11.51
C THR A 113 3.26 13.13 -12.85
N ARG A 114 2.25 12.68 -13.57
CA ARG A 114 2.35 12.14 -14.93
C ARG A 114 1.06 12.38 -15.71
N ASP A 115 1.08 12.02 -16.99
CA ASP A 115 -0.13 11.94 -17.81
C ASP A 115 -1.22 11.12 -17.11
N GLU A 116 -2.39 11.72 -17.01
CA GLU A 116 -3.48 11.21 -16.21
C GLU A 116 -4.06 9.91 -16.76
N ASP A 117 -4.18 9.79 -18.08
CA ASP A 117 -4.61 8.54 -18.71
C ASP A 117 -3.60 7.42 -18.46
N ALA A 118 -2.30 7.73 -18.52
CA ALA A 118 -1.25 6.80 -18.18
C ALA A 118 -1.27 6.40 -16.70
N TRP A 119 -1.57 7.34 -15.80
CA TRP A 119 -1.76 7.03 -14.38
C TRP A 119 -2.96 6.12 -14.15
N CYS A 120 -4.13 6.46 -14.73
CA CYS A 120 -5.35 5.66 -14.62
C CYS A 120 -5.15 4.23 -15.14
N ARG A 121 -4.48 4.07 -16.30
CA ARG A 121 -4.12 2.74 -16.83
C ARG A 121 -3.21 1.97 -15.85
N SER A 122 -2.23 2.63 -15.24
CA SER A 122 -1.31 1.99 -14.28
C SER A 122 -2.02 1.55 -13.00
N VAL A 123 -2.88 2.41 -12.44
CA VAL A 123 -3.74 2.14 -11.28
C VAL A 123 -4.66 0.96 -11.56
N LYS A 124 -5.39 0.99 -12.69
CA LYS A 124 -6.24 -0.10 -13.16
C LYS A 124 -5.47 -1.41 -13.25
N ASN A 125 -4.36 -1.43 -13.99
CA ASN A 125 -3.59 -2.66 -14.22
C ASN A 125 -2.92 -3.23 -12.96
N THR A 126 -2.77 -2.42 -11.90
CA THR A 126 -2.10 -2.85 -10.66
C THR A 126 -3.10 -3.25 -9.58
N PHE A 127 -4.08 -2.39 -9.29
CA PHE A 127 -4.96 -2.58 -8.13
C PHE A 127 -6.24 -3.34 -8.47
N GLN A 128 -6.81 -3.18 -9.67
CA GLN A 128 -8.04 -3.87 -10.06
C GLN A 128 -7.89 -5.41 -9.99
N PRO A 129 -6.83 -6.05 -10.53
CA PRO A 129 -6.68 -7.50 -10.42
C PRO A 129 -6.58 -7.97 -8.97
N VAL A 130 -5.90 -7.20 -8.12
CA VAL A 130 -5.75 -7.51 -6.68
C VAL A 130 -7.10 -7.43 -5.98
N GLY A 131 -7.84 -6.32 -6.16
CA GLY A 131 -9.17 -6.14 -5.57
C GLY A 131 -10.18 -7.21 -6.00
N ILE A 132 -10.11 -7.67 -7.26
CA ILE A 132 -10.94 -8.79 -7.75
C ILE A 132 -10.51 -10.12 -7.13
N ALA A 133 -9.20 -10.41 -7.11
CA ALA A 133 -8.68 -11.69 -6.63
C ALA A 133 -8.98 -11.91 -5.14
N LEU A 134 -8.83 -10.88 -4.31
CA LEU A 134 -9.09 -10.96 -2.87
C LEU A 134 -10.56 -11.21 -2.51
N LYS A 135 -11.49 -10.92 -3.42
CA LYS A 135 -12.93 -11.16 -3.27
C LYS A 135 -13.39 -12.51 -3.83
N ARG A 136 -12.49 -13.30 -4.43
CA ARG A 136 -12.80 -14.61 -5.02
C ARG A 136 -12.20 -15.76 -4.21
N PHE A 137 -12.82 -16.93 -4.30
CA PHE A 137 -12.27 -18.17 -3.75
C PHE A 137 -10.95 -18.53 -4.47
N PRO A 138 -9.90 -18.99 -3.74
CA PRO A 138 -9.86 -19.26 -2.30
C PRO A 138 -9.44 -18.06 -1.43
N LEU A 139 -8.87 -17.00 -2.00
CA LEU A 139 -8.30 -15.87 -1.24
C LEU A 139 -9.32 -15.20 -0.30
N ALA A 140 -10.57 -15.08 -0.73
CA ALA A 140 -11.66 -14.54 0.08
C ALA A 140 -11.89 -15.30 1.40
N GLN A 141 -11.52 -16.58 1.45
CA GLN A 141 -11.62 -17.42 2.64
C GLN A 141 -10.35 -17.38 3.49
N LEU A 142 -9.18 -17.26 2.85
CA LEU A 142 -7.89 -17.24 3.55
C LEU A 142 -7.76 -16.08 4.54
N ARG A 143 -8.39 -14.92 4.26
CA ARG A 143 -8.44 -13.80 5.21
C ARG A 143 -9.05 -14.17 6.57
N HIS A 144 -9.89 -15.20 6.64
CA HIS A 144 -10.51 -15.63 7.90
C HIS A 144 -9.57 -16.47 8.78
N ILE A 145 -8.52 -17.06 8.20
CA ILE A 145 -7.62 -18.00 8.89
C ILE A 145 -6.15 -17.53 8.92
N ASN A 146 -5.78 -16.51 8.15
CA ASN A 146 -4.42 -16.00 8.05
C ASN A 146 -4.38 -14.49 8.32
N SER A 147 -3.62 -14.06 9.33
CA SER A 147 -3.56 -12.66 9.79
C SER A 147 -2.95 -11.72 8.75
N TRP A 148 -1.94 -12.18 8.01
CA TRP A 148 -1.35 -11.39 6.93
C TRP A 148 -2.34 -11.20 5.78
N THR A 149 -3.03 -12.26 5.37
CA THR A 149 -4.03 -12.18 4.30
C THR A 149 -5.20 -11.30 4.71
N ARG A 150 -5.61 -11.36 5.98
CA ARG A 150 -6.61 -10.45 6.55
C ARG A 150 -6.17 -8.98 6.45
N ALA A 151 -5.00 -8.67 7.00
CA ALA A 151 -4.49 -7.31 7.01
C ALA A 151 -4.27 -6.76 5.59
N PHE A 152 -3.78 -7.60 4.67
CA PHE A 152 -3.63 -7.24 3.26
C PHE A 152 -4.98 -7.01 2.58
N SER A 153 -5.97 -7.89 2.80
CA SER A 153 -7.33 -7.73 2.30
C SER A 153 -7.98 -6.44 2.79
N ASP A 154 -7.95 -6.20 4.11
CA ASP A 154 -8.59 -5.03 4.71
C ASP A 154 -7.92 -3.73 4.26
N MET A 155 -6.58 -3.71 4.16
CA MET A 155 -5.82 -2.58 3.61
C MET A 155 -6.15 -2.35 2.13
N ALA A 156 -6.22 -3.42 1.32
CA ALA A 156 -6.56 -3.32 -0.09
C ALA A 156 -8.00 -2.83 -0.29
N ASP A 157 -8.95 -3.26 0.54
CA ASP A 157 -10.33 -2.77 0.51
C ASP A 157 -10.40 -1.28 0.85
N ALA A 158 -9.68 -0.81 1.88
CA ALA A 158 -9.58 0.62 2.20
C ALA A 158 -8.99 1.43 1.04
N LEU A 159 -7.87 0.97 0.46
CA LEU A 159 -7.25 1.65 -0.67
C LEU A 159 -8.16 1.65 -1.92
N CYS A 160 -8.87 0.55 -2.19
CA CYS A 160 -9.83 0.48 -3.29
C CYS A 160 -11.01 1.42 -3.06
N ALA A 161 -11.55 1.49 -1.85
CA ALA A 161 -12.64 2.42 -1.50
C ALA A 161 -12.19 3.88 -1.65
N HIS A 162 -10.95 4.20 -1.26
CA HIS A 162 -10.41 5.54 -1.48
C HIS A 162 -10.26 5.88 -2.97
N LEU A 163 -9.71 4.96 -3.77
CA LEU A 163 -9.44 5.18 -5.19
C LEU A 163 -10.72 5.14 -6.05
N TRP A 164 -11.56 4.13 -5.90
CA TRP A 164 -12.77 3.88 -6.70
C TRP A 164 -14.05 4.39 -6.05
N GLY A 165 -14.02 4.93 -4.84
CA GLY A 165 -15.22 5.40 -4.15
C GLY A 165 -16.23 4.24 -3.91
N PRO A 166 -17.54 4.47 -4.11
CA PRO A 166 -18.56 3.44 -3.92
C PRO A 166 -18.62 2.39 -5.04
N TRP A 167 -17.87 2.59 -6.14
CA TRP A 167 -17.91 1.73 -7.31
C TRP A 167 -16.97 0.53 -7.18
N ALA A 168 -17.28 -0.54 -7.91
CA ALA A 168 -16.38 -1.68 -7.95
C ALA A 168 -15.14 -1.36 -8.83
N PRO A 169 -13.98 -1.99 -8.58
CA PRO A 169 -12.76 -1.73 -9.33
C PRO A 169 -12.86 -1.88 -10.86
N GLN A 170 -13.84 -2.67 -11.33
CA GLN A 170 -14.11 -2.91 -12.74
C GLN A 170 -15.04 -1.90 -13.41
N ASP A 171 -15.70 -1.05 -12.62
CA ASP A 171 -16.68 -0.09 -13.14
C ASP A 171 -15.96 1.14 -13.71
N ASN A 172 -16.48 1.69 -14.81
CA ASN A 172 -15.87 2.84 -15.47
C ASN A 172 -15.98 4.10 -14.59
N GLU A 173 -17.09 4.23 -13.88
CA GLU A 173 -17.38 5.30 -12.94
C GLU A 173 -16.35 5.35 -11.81
N GLY A 174 -15.92 4.20 -11.31
CA GLY A 174 -14.88 4.16 -10.29
C GLY A 174 -13.49 4.51 -10.82
N LEU A 175 -13.19 4.20 -12.09
CA LEU A 175 -11.95 4.68 -12.72
C LEU A 175 -11.98 6.20 -12.93
N GLU A 176 -13.14 6.76 -13.29
CA GLU A 176 -13.34 8.21 -13.39
C GLU A 176 -13.26 8.89 -12.01
N HIS A 177 -13.75 8.25 -10.96
CA HIS A 177 -13.54 8.72 -9.59
C HIS A 177 -12.05 8.77 -9.23
N ALA A 178 -11.29 7.71 -9.54
CA ALA A 178 -9.84 7.69 -9.30
C ALA A 178 -9.13 8.82 -10.05
N ARG A 179 -9.55 9.09 -11.29
CA ARG A 179 -9.05 10.21 -12.10
C ARG A 179 -9.29 11.56 -11.43
N GLN A 180 -10.50 11.81 -10.96
CA GLN A 180 -10.86 13.05 -10.27
C GLN A 180 -10.10 13.20 -8.95
N LEU A 181 -9.95 12.11 -8.20
CA LEU A 181 -9.12 12.05 -7.00
C LEU A 181 -7.67 12.44 -7.32
N TYR A 182 -7.07 11.91 -8.38
CA TYR A 182 -5.71 12.25 -8.78
C TYR A 182 -5.55 13.73 -9.14
N ARG A 183 -6.48 14.30 -9.92
CA ARG A 183 -6.48 15.74 -10.24
C ARG A 183 -6.55 16.60 -8.98
N ARG A 184 -7.52 16.28 -8.11
CA ARG A 184 -7.74 17.01 -6.85
C ARG A 184 -6.52 16.91 -5.96
N HIS A 185 -6.02 15.70 -5.71
CA HIS A 185 -4.85 15.45 -4.87
C HIS A 185 -3.64 16.28 -5.30
N ASN A 186 -3.29 16.25 -6.60
CA ASN A 186 -2.14 17.00 -7.09
C ASN A 186 -2.34 18.52 -6.95
N ALA A 187 -3.54 19.02 -7.26
CA ALA A 187 -3.86 20.44 -7.11
C ALA A 187 -3.82 20.88 -5.64
N ASP A 188 -4.31 20.04 -4.73
CA ASP A 188 -4.36 20.34 -3.30
C ASP A 188 -2.97 20.31 -2.69
N VAL A 189 -2.09 19.37 -3.07
CA VAL A 189 -0.68 19.37 -2.63
C VAL A 189 0.05 20.65 -3.05
N VAL A 190 -0.16 21.10 -4.29
CA VAL A 190 0.48 22.34 -4.80
C VAL A 190 -0.01 23.58 -4.05
N LYS A 191 -1.28 23.61 -3.62
CA LYS A 191 -1.83 24.72 -2.82
C LYS A 191 -1.40 24.66 -1.36
N LEU A 192 -1.27 23.45 -0.82
CA LEU A 192 -1.01 23.19 0.59
C LEU A 192 0.43 23.50 0.98
N VAL A 193 1.40 23.08 0.16
CA VAL A 193 2.82 23.15 0.50
C VAL A 193 3.44 24.44 -0.07
N PRO A 194 4.17 25.24 0.73
CA PRO A 194 4.90 26.40 0.23
C PRO A 194 5.87 26.01 -0.90
N ALA A 195 5.94 26.85 -1.94
CA ALA A 195 6.70 26.55 -3.16
C ALA A 195 8.19 26.29 -2.88
N GLU A 196 8.77 26.98 -1.89
CA GLU A 196 10.16 26.80 -1.47
C GLU A 196 10.42 25.45 -0.79
N LYS A 197 9.37 24.76 -0.33
CA LYS A 197 9.44 23.41 0.25
C LYS A 197 8.88 22.33 -0.67
N LEU A 198 8.41 22.67 -1.87
CA LEU A 198 7.80 21.71 -2.80
C LEU A 198 8.56 21.63 -4.13
N LEU A 199 9.13 20.45 -4.40
CA LEU A 199 9.60 20.10 -5.74
C LEU A 199 8.49 19.38 -6.51
N VAL A 200 7.98 20.00 -7.57
CA VAL A 200 7.03 19.37 -8.50
C VAL A 200 7.79 18.84 -9.72
N VAL A 201 7.65 17.56 -10.01
CA VAL A 201 8.28 16.91 -11.16
C VAL A 201 7.23 16.18 -11.98
N LYS A 202 7.17 16.44 -13.27
CA LYS A 202 6.38 15.64 -14.19
C LYS A 202 7.25 14.52 -14.74
N LEU A 203 6.82 13.26 -14.62
CA LEU A 203 7.63 12.09 -14.98
C LEU A 203 8.01 12.09 -16.46
N GLU A 204 7.17 12.66 -17.33
CA GLU A 204 7.47 12.83 -18.75
C GLU A 204 8.67 13.76 -19.02
N ASP A 205 8.97 14.69 -18.10
CA ASP A 205 10.13 15.58 -18.19
C ASP A 205 11.42 14.90 -17.69
N GLY A 206 11.28 13.69 -17.12
CA GLY A 206 12.36 12.90 -16.56
C GLY A 206 12.54 13.12 -15.06
N LEU A 207 12.92 12.04 -14.38
CA LEU A 207 13.33 12.07 -12.97
C LEU A 207 14.78 11.62 -12.90
N SER A 208 15.68 12.53 -12.53
CA SER A 208 17.12 12.29 -12.50
C SER A 208 17.75 12.81 -11.20
N TRP A 209 19.05 12.56 -11.04
CA TRP A 209 19.83 13.15 -9.96
C TRP A 209 19.87 14.67 -10.03
N ASP A 210 19.99 15.22 -11.23
CA ASP A 210 20.04 16.68 -11.45
C ASP A 210 18.72 17.35 -11.07
N THR A 211 17.60 16.62 -11.15
CA THR A 211 16.30 17.12 -10.69
C THR A 211 16.20 17.15 -9.16
N ILE A 212 16.59 16.06 -8.48
CA ILE A 212 16.29 15.91 -7.05
C ILE A 212 17.43 16.37 -6.13
N CYS A 213 18.70 16.20 -6.51
CA CYS A 213 19.83 16.46 -5.62
C CYS A 213 19.98 17.95 -5.24
N PRO A 214 19.85 18.92 -6.17
CA PRO A 214 19.93 20.34 -5.81
C PRO A 214 18.86 20.73 -4.79
N PHE A 215 17.64 20.24 -4.97
CA PHE A 215 16.52 20.53 -4.07
C PHE A 215 16.71 19.88 -2.68
N LEU A 216 17.28 18.67 -2.64
CA LEU A 216 17.58 17.96 -1.40
C LEU A 216 18.86 18.47 -0.71
N GLY A 217 19.62 19.37 -1.33
CA GLY A 217 20.92 19.83 -0.84
C GLY A 217 21.96 18.70 -0.75
N LYS A 218 21.89 17.72 -1.68
CA LYS A 218 22.78 16.55 -1.72
C LYS A 218 23.73 16.62 -2.92
N PRO A 219 24.94 16.05 -2.83
CA PRO A 219 25.78 15.85 -4.00
C PRO A 219 25.15 14.81 -4.94
N VAL A 220 25.32 15.00 -6.25
CA VAL A 220 24.94 14.00 -7.26
C VAL A 220 25.86 12.78 -7.11
N PRO A 221 25.33 11.57 -6.91
CA PRO A 221 26.14 10.37 -6.76
C PRO A 221 26.64 9.86 -8.12
N ASP A 222 27.82 9.21 -8.13
CA ASP A 222 28.41 8.59 -9.32
C ASP A 222 27.81 7.20 -9.61
N VAL A 223 26.49 7.13 -9.71
CA VAL A 223 25.74 5.93 -10.11
C VAL A 223 24.55 6.33 -10.99
N PRO A 224 24.09 5.49 -11.93
CA PRO A 224 22.89 5.79 -12.70
C PRO A 224 21.65 5.98 -11.81
N TYR A 225 20.77 6.90 -12.20
CA TYR A 225 19.49 7.07 -11.48
C TYR A 225 18.69 5.76 -11.51
N PRO A 226 18.19 5.28 -10.37
CA PRO A 226 17.50 4.00 -10.31
C PRO A 226 16.20 4.04 -11.10
N ARG A 227 16.07 3.18 -12.12
CA ARG A 227 14.82 3.04 -12.87
C ARG A 227 13.70 2.48 -11.98
N GLY A 228 12.52 3.07 -12.12
CA GLY A 228 11.28 2.61 -11.48
C GLY A 228 10.82 1.24 -12.00
N ASN A 229 9.99 0.56 -11.20
CA ASN A 229 9.53 -0.83 -11.36
C ASN A 229 9.38 -1.35 -12.80
N ASP A 230 9.87 -2.58 -13.03
CA ASP A 230 9.20 -3.53 -13.91
C ASP A 230 7.88 -3.95 -13.22
N PRO A 231 6.69 -3.69 -13.79
CA PRO A 231 5.41 -4.13 -13.22
C PRO A 231 5.38 -5.60 -12.82
N LYS A 232 6.14 -6.46 -13.51
CA LYS A 232 6.28 -7.89 -13.19
C LYS A 232 6.92 -8.11 -11.80
N GLN A 233 7.83 -7.25 -11.39
CA GLN A 233 8.54 -7.37 -10.11
C GLN A 233 7.60 -7.10 -8.92
N TYR A 234 6.71 -6.10 -9.01
CA TYR A 234 5.72 -5.83 -7.96
C TYR A 234 4.75 -7.01 -7.78
N MET A 235 4.17 -7.48 -8.89
CA MET A 235 3.25 -8.63 -8.86
C MET A 235 3.92 -9.89 -8.31
N LYS A 236 5.19 -10.12 -8.66
CA LYS A 236 6.00 -11.24 -8.12
C LYS A 236 6.21 -11.12 -6.61
N THR A 237 6.54 -9.93 -6.11
CA THR A 237 6.73 -9.71 -4.66
C THR A 237 5.42 -9.90 -3.89
N THR A 238 4.32 -9.31 -4.34
CA THR A 238 3.00 -9.48 -3.71
C THR A 238 2.56 -10.94 -3.75
N TYR A 239 2.72 -11.62 -4.89
CA TYR A 239 2.42 -13.05 -5.02
C TYR A 239 3.29 -13.90 -4.10
N ASN A 240 4.59 -13.61 -3.99
CA ASN A 240 5.49 -14.32 -3.09
C ASN A 240 5.10 -14.15 -1.63
N HIS A 241 4.69 -12.96 -1.20
CA HIS A 241 4.18 -12.76 0.16
C HIS A 241 2.87 -13.51 0.40
N ILE A 242 1.93 -13.46 -0.54
CA ILE A 242 0.69 -14.25 -0.47
C ILE A 242 1.02 -15.75 -0.37
N TYR A 243 1.93 -16.23 -1.21
CA TYR A 243 2.35 -17.64 -1.23
C TYR A 243 3.04 -18.04 0.07
N GLN A 244 4.03 -17.27 0.53
CA GLN A 244 4.75 -17.55 1.78
C GLN A 244 3.84 -17.48 3.01
N ALA A 245 2.97 -16.46 3.08
CA ALA A 245 2.02 -16.31 4.18
C ALA A 245 1.02 -17.47 4.23
N ASN A 246 0.63 -18.01 3.08
CA ASN A 246 -0.38 -19.06 2.98
C ASN A 246 0.19 -20.45 2.72
N ALA A 247 1.52 -20.63 2.58
CA ALA A 247 2.13 -21.95 2.38
C ALA A 247 1.86 -22.87 3.57
N THR A 248 1.97 -22.34 4.79
CA THR A 248 1.65 -23.07 6.02
C THR A 248 0.15 -23.28 6.15
N SER A 249 -0.69 -22.28 5.84
CA SER A 249 -2.16 -22.41 5.89
C SER A 249 -2.69 -23.40 4.85
N ALA A 250 -2.09 -23.48 3.67
CA ALA A 250 -2.43 -24.45 2.62
C ALA A 250 -1.98 -25.86 3.00
N MET A 251 -0.80 -26.03 3.60
CA MET A 251 -0.35 -27.31 4.16
C MET A 251 -1.25 -27.77 5.31
N THR A 252 -1.59 -26.89 6.25
CA THR A 252 -2.49 -27.21 7.37
C THR A 252 -3.90 -27.51 6.88
N ALA A 253 -4.42 -26.75 5.91
CA ALA A 253 -5.71 -27.06 5.29
C ALA A 253 -5.68 -28.40 4.57
N LEU A 254 -4.58 -28.76 3.88
CA LEU A 254 -4.40 -30.11 3.31
C LEU A 254 -4.37 -31.19 4.39
N MET A 255 -3.62 -30.98 5.48
CA MET A 255 -3.49 -31.94 6.59
C MET A 255 -4.78 -32.13 7.39
N VAL A 256 -5.69 -31.14 7.41
CA VAL A 256 -6.95 -31.22 8.15
C VAL A 256 -8.13 -31.62 7.25
N LEU A 257 -8.23 -31.03 6.05
CA LEU A 257 -9.35 -31.26 5.14
C LEU A 257 -9.21 -32.56 4.37
N ALA A 258 -8.00 -33.02 4.02
CA ALA A 258 -7.85 -34.30 3.30
C ALA A 258 -8.22 -35.51 4.17
N PRO A 259 -7.82 -35.61 5.45
CA PRO A 259 -8.29 -36.68 6.33
C PRO A 259 -9.79 -36.57 6.63
N ALA A 260 -10.32 -35.36 6.83
CA ALA A 260 -11.75 -35.15 7.07
C ALA A 260 -12.60 -35.56 5.85
N LEU A 261 -12.18 -35.21 4.64
CA LEU A 261 -12.82 -35.65 3.40
C LEU A 261 -12.73 -37.17 3.23
N GLY A 262 -11.58 -37.76 3.58
CA GLY A 262 -11.39 -39.22 3.60
C GLY A 262 -12.33 -39.94 4.57
N ILE A 263 -12.53 -39.40 5.78
CA ILE A 263 -13.47 -39.92 6.79
C ILE A 263 -14.92 -39.82 6.29
N VAL A 264 -15.29 -38.71 5.67
CA VAL A 264 -16.64 -38.52 5.10
C VAL A 264 -16.89 -39.49 3.95
N ILE A 265 -15.95 -39.64 3.03
CA ILE A 265 -16.07 -40.60 1.91
C ILE A 265 -16.14 -42.04 2.42
N TRP A 266 -15.30 -42.40 3.41
CA TRP A 266 -15.36 -43.72 4.04
C TRP A 266 -16.71 -43.98 4.71
N TYR A 267 -17.24 -43.01 5.46
CA TYR A 267 -18.53 -43.15 6.14
C TYR A 267 -19.67 -43.32 5.12
N LEU A 268 -19.69 -42.55 4.04
CA LEU A 268 -20.72 -42.63 3.00
C LEU A 268 -20.66 -43.95 2.22
N THR A 269 -19.46 -44.45 1.94
CA THR A 269 -19.27 -45.74 1.24
C THR A 269 -19.59 -46.94 2.13
N ALA A 270 -19.16 -46.92 3.40
CA ALA A 270 -19.47 -47.97 4.37
C ALA A 270 -20.97 -48.04 4.71
N SER A 271 -21.62 -46.88 4.87
CA SER A 271 -23.07 -46.83 5.14
C SER A 271 -23.93 -47.16 3.92
N GLY A 272 -23.45 -46.88 2.71
CA GLY A 272 -24.07 -47.32 1.45
C GLY A 272 -23.98 -48.84 1.26
N ALA A 273 -22.82 -49.44 1.56
CA ALA A 273 -22.62 -50.89 1.49
C ALA A 273 -23.51 -51.64 2.49
N ALA A 274 -23.66 -51.13 3.72
CA ALA A 274 -24.51 -51.73 4.75
C ALA A 274 -26.01 -51.71 4.42
N LYS A 275 -26.47 -50.73 3.61
CA LYS A 275 -27.87 -50.64 3.15
C LYS A 275 -28.18 -51.51 1.93
N ALA A 276 -27.16 -51.92 1.16
CA ALA A 276 -27.33 -52.78 -0.01
C ALA A 276 -27.33 -54.28 0.33
N SER A 277 -26.90 -54.64 1.54
CA SER A 277 -26.81 -56.02 2.04
C SER A 277 -27.94 -56.42 3.00
N ALA A 278 -28.95 -55.56 3.16
CA ALA A 278 -30.15 -55.78 4.00
C ALA A 278 -31.39 -55.78 3.11
#